data_AF-A0A7S3L8R8-F1
#
_entry.id   AF-A0A7S3L8R8-F1
#
_cell.length_a   1.000
_cell.length_b   1.000
_cell.length_c   1.000
_cell.angle_alpha   90.00
_cell.angle_beta   90.00
_cell.angle_gamma   90.00
#
_symmetry.space_group_name_H-M   'P 1'
#
loop_
_entity.id
_entity.type
_entity.pdbx_description
1 polymer ?
#
loop_
_entity_poly.entity_id
_entity_poly.type
_entity_poly.pdbx_seq_one_letter_code
_entity_poly.pdbx_strand_id
1 'polypeptide(L)'
;MVRVFYEPPPYGPKTCLNRTSYGVHGGGLFGQTLERVSKMKNGPIMAGLVAGICAICYLPLVGSKLPFSMEPEYQAAQRSYMRYHNMNPISGISSKKARATEP
;
A
#
# COMPACT_ATOMS: atom_id res chain seq x y z
N MET A 1 -45.60 45.06 1.27
CA MET A 1 -44.36 44.41 1.71
C MET A 1 -44.08 43.27 0.72
N VAL A 2 -43.14 43.45 -0.20
CA VAL A 2 -42.87 42.49 -1.29
C VAL A 2 -41.87 41.45 -0.78
N ARG A 3 -42.26 40.17 -0.73
CA ARG A 3 -41.34 39.07 -0.40
C ARG A 3 -40.52 38.72 -1.64
N VAL A 4 -39.29 39.19 -1.70
CA VAL A 4 -38.33 38.76 -2.71
C VAL A 4 -37.80 37.39 -2.28
N PHE A 5 -38.23 36.36 -2.99
CA PHE A 5 -37.71 35.01 -2.82
C PHE A 5 -36.31 34.99 -3.44
N TYR A 6 -35.26 35.02 -2.60
CA TYR A 6 -33.89 34.90 -3.08
C TYR A 6 -33.62 33.43 -3.43
N GLU A 7 -33.77 33.08 -4.70
CA GLU A 7 -33.22 31.82 -5.18
C GLU A 7 -31.69 31.90 -5.05
N PRO A 8 -31.04 31.01 -4.28
CA PRO A 8 -29.60 31.05 -4.17
C PRO A 8 -28.98 30.83 -5.55
N PRO A 9 -27.87 31.52 -5.88
CA PRO A 9 -27.21 31.39 -7.16
C PRO A 9 -26.92 29.91 -7.45
N PRO A 10 -27.07 29.45 -8.72
CA PRO A 10 -26.98 28.04 -9.09
C PRO A 10 -25.65 27.38 -8.67
N TYR A 11 -24.62 28.19 -8.41
CA TYR A 11 -23.29 27.78 -7.97
C TYR A 11 -22.85 28.48 -6.67
N GLY A 12 -23.76 28.60 -5.71
CA GLY A 12 -23.45 29.08 -4.36
C GLY A 12 -22.77 28.01 -3.48
N PRO A 13 -21.84 28.39 -2.58
CA PRO A 13 -21.21 27.46 -1.65
C PRO A 13 -22.19 27.06 -0.56
N LYS A 14 -23.05 26.06 -0.81
CA LYS A 14 -23.90 25.45 0.22
C LYS A 14 -23.98 23.92 0.09
N THR A 15 -23.38 23.27 1.09
CA THR A 15 -23.90 22.11 1.86
C THR A 15 -24.30 20.82 1.13
N CYS A 16 -24.14 20.72 -0.18
CA CYS A 16 -24.47 19.50 -0.92
C CYS A 16 -23.22 18.61 -1.08
N LEU A 17 -22.99 17.67 -0.14
CA LEU A 17 -21.98 16.61 -0.27
C LEU A 17 -22.10 15.80 -1.59
N ASN A 18 -23.24 15.89 -2.28
CA ASN A 18 -23.55 15.15 -3.51
C ASN A 18 -23.60 15.98 -4.80
N ARG A 19 -23.21 17.27 -4.81
CA ARG A 19 -23.16 18.08 -6.06
C ARG A 19 -21.75 18.61 -6.31
N THR A 20 -21.35 18.75 -7.58
CA THR A 20 -20.06 19.32 -7.97
C THR A 20 -20.01 20.80 -7.62
N SER A 21 -19.02 21.23 -6.84
CA SER A 21 -18.97 22.58 -6.26
C SER A 21 -18.74 23.72 -7.26
N TYR A 22 -18.49 23.44 -8.55
CA TYR A 22 -18.09 24.46 -9.53
C TYR A 22 -18.72 24.31 -10.92
N GLY A 23 -19.90 23.68 -11.04
CA GLY A 23 -20.60 23.64 -12.33
C GLY A 23 -19.81 22.96 -13.46
N VAL A 24 -18.85 22.10 -13.11
CA VAL A 24 -18.06 21.33 -14.08
C VAL A 24 -18.92 20.16 -14.59
N HIS A 25 -20.00 20.49 -15.30
CA HIS A 25 -20.65 19.57 -16.23
C HIS A 25 -19.75 19.49 -17.47
N GLY A 26 -18.64 18.75 -17.37
CA GLY A 26 -17.71 18.64 -18.50
C GLY A 26 -16.35 17.99 -18.23
N GLY A 27 -16.21 17.18 -17.18
CA GLY A 27 -14.91 16.63 -16.78
C GLY A 27 -14.37 15.47 -17.62
N GLY A 28 -14.50 15.44 -18.95
CA GLY A 28 -13.88 14.39 -19.81
C GLY A 28 -14.20 12.93 -19.45
N LEU A 29 -13.48 11.98 -20.07
CA LEU A 29 -13.67 10.52 -19.93
C LEU A 29 -13.58 10.00 -18.47
N PHE A 30 -12.96 10.76 -17.56
CA PHE A 30 -12.71 10.36 -16.17
C PHE A 30 -13.35 11.30 -15.12
N GLY A 31 -14.20 12.25 -15.51
CA GLY A 31 -14.73 13.24 -14.58
C GLY A 31 -15.62 12.65 -13.49
N GLN A 32 -16.46 11.69 -13.87
CA GLN A 32 -17.34 10.99 -12.94
C GLN A 32 -16.57 10.02 -12.02
N THR A 33 -15.44 9.47 -12.48
CA THR A 33 -14.62 8.56 -11.67
C THR A 33 -13.76 9.34 -10.68
N LEU A 34 -13.17 10.46 -11.09
CA LEU A 34 -12.44 11.37 -10.21
C LEU A 34 -13.31 11.94 -9.09
N GLU A 35 -14.54 12.35 -9.41
CA GLU A 35 -15.48 12.84 -8.40
C GLU A 35 -15.85 11.75 -7.39
N ARG A 36 -16.03 10.51 -7.85
CA ARG A 36 -16.30 9.35 -6.98
C ARG A 36 -15.10 9.01 -6.10
N VAL A 37 -13.88 9.01 -6.65
CA VAL A 37 -12.65 8.76 -5.89
C VAL A 37 -12.41 9.85 -4.85
N SER A 38 -12.65 11.12 -5.18
CA SER A 38 -12.53 12.25 -4.23
C SER A 38 -13.48 12.14 -3.04
N LYS A 39 -14.68 11.56 -3.26
CA LYS A 39 -15.69 11.36 -2.21
C LYS A 39 -15.54 10.04 -1.45
N MET A 40 -14.65 9.14 -1.87
CA MET A 40 -14.43 7.86 -1.19
C MET A 40 -13.69 8.06 0.12
N LYS A 41 -13.98 7.20 1.11
CA LYS A 41 -13.26 7.18 2.38
C LYS A 41 -11.76 6.92 2.12
N ASN A 42 -10.89 7.60 2.86
CA ASN A 42 -9.44 7.51 2.65
C ASN A 42 -8.88 6.08 2.78
N GLY A 43 -9.47 5.24 3.64
CA GLY A 43 -9.01 3.86 3.89
C GLY A 43 -8.89 2.99 2.64
N PRO A 44 -9.98 2.73 1.89
CA PRO A 44 -9.93 1.91 0.68
C PRO A 44 -9.04 2.50 -0.43
N ILE A 45 -8.95 3.82 -0.55
CA ILE A 45 -8.07 4.47 -1.53
C ILE A 45 -6.61 4.17 -1.19
N MET A 46 -6.22 4.37 0.06
CA MET A 46 -4.86 4.08 0.53
C MET A 46 -4.51 2.61 0.38
N ALA A 47 -5.43 1.70 0.72
CA ALA A 47 -5.22 0.27 0.55
C ALA A 47 -4.99 -0.11 -0.93
N GLY A 48 -5.78 0.47 -1.85
CA GLY A 48 -5.60 0.26 -3.28
C GLY A 48 -4.26 0.78 -3.80
N LEU A 49 -3.84 1.96 -3.33
CA LEU A 49 -2.58 2.59 -3.73
C LEU A 49 -1.38 1.76 -3.23
N VAL A 50 -1.40 1.33 -1.97
CA VAL A 50 -0.35 0.47 -1.39
C VAL A 50 -0.27 -0.87 -2.13
N ALA A 51 -1.40 -1.54 -2.35
CA ALA A 51 -1.43 -2.80 -3.09
C ALA A 51 -0.90 -2.64 -4.52
N GLY A 52 -1.25 -1.54 -5.19
CA GLY A 52 -0.75 -1.22 -6.53
C GLY A 52 0.76 -1.01 -6.56
N ILE A 53 1.31 -0.25 -5.61
CA ILE A 53 2.77 -0.04 -5.50
C ILE A 53 3.48 -1.37 -5.25
N CYS A 54 2.98 -2.20 -4.32
CA CYS A 54 3.57 -3.52 -4.06
C CYS A 54 3.57 -4.41 -5.32
N ALA A 55 2.50 -4.39 -6.10
CA ALA A 55 2.43 -5.15 -7.36
C ALA A 55 3.46 -4.66 -8.39
N ILE A 56 3.62 -3.34 -8.53
CA ILE A 56 4.63 -2.75 -9.44
C ILE A 56 6.04 -3.10 -9.00
N CYS A 57 6.34 -3.01 -7.70
CA CYS A 57 7.64 -3.39 -7.14
C CYS A 57 7.93 -4.89 -7.26
N TYR A 58 6.90 -5.73 -7.40
CA TYR A 58 7.06 -7.17 -7.58
C TYR A 58 7.45 -7.55 -9.02
N LEU A 59 7.05 -6.78 -10.04
CA LEU A 59 7.37 -7.04 -11.45
C LEU A 59 8.85 -7.33 -11.75
N PRO A 60 9.83 -6.56 -11.26
CA PRO A 60 11.25 -6.84 -11.51
C PRO A 60 11.76 -8.12 -10.83
N LEU A 61 11.06 -8.63 -9.82
CA LEU A 61 11.43 -9.86 -9.11
C LEU A 61 10.92 -11.10 -9.85
N VAL A 62 9.84 -10.97 -10.63
CA VAL A 62 9.27 -12.07 -11.42
C VAL A 62 10.23 -12.46 -12.54
N GLY A 63 10.81 -13.66 -12.44
CA GLY A 63 11.73 -14.21 -13.45
C GLY A 63 13.20 -13.88 -13.22
N SER A 64 13.53 -13.14 -12.17
CA SER A 64 14.92 -12.95 -11.72
C SER A 64 15.44 -14.21 -11.03
N LYS A 65 16.70 -14.59 -11.32
CA LYS A 65 17.35 -15.65 -10.54
C LYS A 65 17.63 -15.12 -9.13
N LEU A 66 17.22 -15.90 -8.13
CA LEU A 66 17.58 -15.61 -6.74
C LEU A 66 19.11 -15.55 -6.63
N PRO A 67 19.66 -14.66 -5.79
CA PRO A 67 21.10 -14.57 -5.60
C PRO A 67 21.64 -15.89 -5.04
N PHE A 68 22.90 -16.22 -5.37
CA PHE A 68 23.53 -17.47 -4.91
C PHE A 68 23.50 -17.62 -3.38
N SER A 69 23.45 -16.50 -2.65
CA SER A 69 23.34 -16.49 -1.19
C SER A 69 22.05 -17.11 -0.66
N MET A 70 21.06 -17.33 -1.52
CA MET A 70 19.81 -18.01 -1.18
C MET A 70 19.85 -19.50 -1.50
N GLU A 71 20.93 -20.02 -2.09
CA GLU A 71 21.11 -21.46 -2.29
C GLU A 71 21.17 -22.19 -0.93
N PRO A 72 20.58 -23.39 -0.84
CA PRO A 72 20.48 -24.11 0.43
C PRO A 72 21.86 -24.44 1.02
N GLU A 73 22.84 -24.74 0.17
CA GLU A 73 24.21 -25.03 0.59
C GLU A 73 24.88 -23.81 1.21
N TYR A 74 24.76 -22.65 0.56
CA TYR A 74 25.30 -21.41 1.08
C TYR A 74 24.65 -21.02 2.40
N GLN A 75 23.32 -21.17 2.51
CA GLN A 75 22.62 -20.90 3.77
C GLN A 75 23.10 -21.84 4.88
N ALA A 76 23.25 -23.14 4.62
CA ALA A 76 23.74 -24.09 5.63
C ALA A 76 25.17 -23.73 6.10
N ALA A 77 26.06 -23.38 5.18
CA ALA A 77 27.41 -22.92 5.50
C ALA A 77 27.41 -21.60 6.29
N GLN A 78 26.55 -20.66 5.93
CA GLN A 78 26.43 -19.39 6.67
C GLN A 78 25.88 -19.62 8.08
N ARG A 79 24.90 -20.51 8.24
CA ARG A 79 24.34 -20.87 9.56
C ARG A 79 25.39 -21.53 10.45
N SER A 80 26.23 -22.42 9.92
CA SER A 80 27.32 -23.05 10.69
C SER A 80 28.38 -22.03 11.09
N TYR A 81 28.74 -21.11 10.19
CA TYR A 81 29.62 -19.98 10.48
C TYR A 81 29.07 -19.09 11.61
N MET A 82 27.79 -18.71 11.54
CA MET A 82 27.14 -17.91 12.59
C MET A 82 27.15 -18.61 13.95
N ARG A 83 26.99 -19.94 13.96
CA ARG A 83 27.08 -20.76 15.18
C ARG A 83 28.49 -20.82 15.75
N TYR A 84 29.49 -20.93 14.89
CA TYR A 84 30.89 -20.91 15.29
C TYR A 84 31.24 -19.59 15.97
N HIS A 85 30.76 -18.47 15.44
CA HIS A 85 30.95 -17.14 16.01
C HIS A 85 29.97 -16.78 17.14
N ASN A 86 29.17 -17.74 17.62
CA ASN A 86 28.19 -17.55 18.69
C ASN A 86 27.22 -16.37 18.46
N MET A 87 26.83 -16.13 17.21
CA MET A 87 25.91 -15.05 16.86
C MET A 87 24.50 -15.34 17.39
N ASN A 88 23.92 -14.35 18.06
CA ASN A 88 22.59 -14.40 18.68
C ASN A 88 22.35 -15.67 19.55
N PRO A 89 23.04 -15.77 20.71
CA PRO A 89 23.12 -17.00 21.50
C PRO A 89 21.89 -17.32 22.35
N ILE A 90 21.01 -16.35 22.63
CA ILE A 90 19.90 -16.52 23.57
C ILE A 90 18.67 -17.08 22.86
N SER A 91 18.25 -16.44 21.76
CA SER A 91 17.04 -16.78 21.01
C SER A 91 17.31 -17.10 19.53
N GLY A 92 18.54 -16.86 19.05
CA GLY A 92 18.89 -17.03 17.65
C GLY A 92 19.57 -18.36 17.36
N ILE A 93 20.30 -18.36 16.25
CA ILE A 93 20.83 -19.56 15.61
C ILE A 93 21.88 -20.32 16.42
N SER A 94 22.56 -19.62 17.33
CA SER A 94 23.54 -20.22 18.24
C SER A 94 22.91 -20.80 19.49
N SER A 95 21.63 -20.52 19.76
CA SER A 95 20.93 -21.02 20.95
C SER A 95 20.79 -22.54 20.95
N LYS A 96 20.79 -23.14 22.15
CA LYS A 96 20.62 -24.59 22.34
C LYS A 96 19.30 -25.10 21.76
N LYS A 97 18.24 -24.28 21.84
CA LYS A 97 16.91 -24.61 21.31
C LYS A 97 16.94 -24.66 19.78
N ALA A 98 17.52 -23.66 19.12
CA ALA A 98 17.61 -23.62 17.65
C ALA A 98 18.49 -24.74 17.07
N ARG A 99 19.51 -25.20 17.80
CA ARG A 99 20.35 -26.34 17.40
C ARG A 99 19.62 -27.68 17.52
N ALA A 100 18.72 -27.83 18.49
CA ALA A 100 17.98 -29.07 18.70
C ALA A 100 16.83 -29.28 17.69
N THR A 101 16.42 -28.22 16.99
CA THR A 101 15.31 -28.24 16.03
C THR A 101 15.75 -28.35 14.57
N GLU A 102 17.04 -28.23 14.28
CA GLU A 102 17.55 -28.47 12.92
C GLU A 102 17.85 -29.97 12.73
N PRO A 103 17.43 -30.58 11.60
CA PRO A 103 17.72 -31.97 11.28
C PRO A 103 19.20 -32.24 10.99
#